data_AF-Q5UEB6-F1
#
_entry.id   AF-Q5UEB6-F1
#
_cell.length_a   1.000
_cell.length_b   1.000
_cell.length_c   1.000
_cell.angle_alpha   90.00
_cell.angle_beta   90.00
_cell.angle_gamma   90.00
#
_symmetry.space_group_name_H-M   'P 1'
#
loop_
_entity.id
_entity.type
_entity.pdbx_description
1 polymer ?
#
loop_
_entity_poly.entity_id
_entity_poly.type
_entity_poly.pdbx_seq_one_letter_code
_entity_poly.pdbx_strand_id
1 'polypeptide(L)' 'RHPQATSACTLNAATDTCYLTGDERSNITPELTILHVAFLREHNRLAQQLSIVHPLWNDEKVFQEARRINIA' A
#
# COMPACT_ATOMS: atom_id res chain seq x y z
N ARG A 1 8.53 10.57 -12.78
CA ARG A 1 9.89 10.41 -12.19
C ARG A 1 9.75 9.44 -11.04
N HIS A 2 10.09 8.16 -11.25
CA HIS A 2 9.89 7.10 -10.24
C HIS A 2 10.90 7.29 -9.09
N PRO A 3 10.49 7.30 -7.80
CA PRO A 3 11.37 7.77 -6.73
C PRO A 3 12.40 6.74 -6.23
N GLN A 4 12.36 5.50 -6.69
CA GLN A 4 13.37 4.50 -6.31
C GLN A 4 13.68 3.59 -7.50
N ALA A 5 14.80 3.90 -8.16
CA ALA A 5 15.54 2.95 -8.99
C ALA A 5 16.55 2.21 -8.10
N THR A 6 16.09 1.62 -7.00
CA THR A 6 16.86 0.59 -6.32
C THR A 6 16.69 -0.70 -7.12
N SER A 7 17.75 -1.48 -7.23
CA SER A 7 17.97 -2.65 -8.10
C SER A 7 16.90 -3.76 -8.07
N ALA A 8 15.82 -3.62 -7.32
CA ALA A 8 14.76 -4.61 -7.15
C ALA A 8 13.74 -4.65 -8.29
N CYS A 9 13.64 -3.61 -9.13
CA CYS A 9 12.77 -3.62 -10.30
C CYS A 9 13.55 -3.30 -11.58
N THR A 10 13.62 -4.26 -12.50
CA THR A 10 14.27 -4.11 -13.81
C THR A 10 13.21 -4.13 -14.90
N LEU A 11 13.06 -3.02 -15.61
CA LEU A 11 12.15 -2.92 -16.75
C LEU A 11 12.89 -3.41 -18.01
N ASN A 12 12.48 -4.54 -18.58
CA ASN A 12 13.04 -5.09 -19.82
C ASN A 12 12.19 -4.74 -21.04
N ALA A 13 10.88 -4.53 -20.84
CA ALA A 13 9.93 -4.10 -21.87
C ALA A 13 9.07 -2.92 -21.37
N ALA A 14 8.50 -2.15 -22.31
CA ALA A 14 7.60 -1.03 -21.99
C ALA A 14 6.28 -1.48 -21.32
N THR A 15 5.97 -2.78 -21.38
CA THR A 15 4.82 -3.41 -20.72
C THR A 15 5.09 -3.80 -19.26
N ASP A 16 6.35 -3.76 -18.83
CA ASP A 16 6.70 -4.15 -17.48
C ASP A 16 6.22 -3.08 -16.48
N THR A 17 5.78 -3.53 -15.30
CA THR A 17 5.23 -2.65 -14.27
C THR A 17 6.09 -2.74 -13.02
N CYS A 18 6.56 -1.59 -12.54
CA CYS A 18 7.17 -1.47 -11.21
C CYS A 18 6.15 -0.85 -10.24
N TYR A 19 5.89 -1.55 -9.15
CA TYR A 19 5.04 -1.11 -8.07
C TYR A 19 5.85 -0.30 -7.05
N LEU A 20 5.29 0.83 -6.61
CA LEU A 20 5.84 1.60 -5.51
C LEU A 20 5.12 1.19 -4.23
N THR A 21 5.87 0.60 -3.29
CA THR A 21 5.36 0.25 -1.97
C THR A 21 6.39 0.66 -0.91
N GLY A 22 6.04 0.52 0.37
CA GLY A 22 6.98 0.73 1.48
C GLY A 22 8.01 -0.39 1.67
N ASP A 23 7.89 -1.50 0.92
CA ASP A 23 8.83 -2.63 0.96
C ASP A 23 9.59 -2.71 -0.37
N GLU A 24 10.91 -2.53 -0.33
CA GLU A 24 11.77 -2.57 -1.52
C GLU A 24 11.69 -3.92 -2.26
N ARG A 25 11.25 -4.97 -1.58
CA ARG A 25 11.11 -6.32 -2.14
C ARG A 25 9.81 -6.53 -2.90
N SER A 26 8.88 -5.57 -2.90
CA SER A 26 7.54 -5.74 -3.47
C SER A 26 7.51 -6.08 -4.95
N ASN A 27 8.61 -5.91 -5.68
CA ASN A 27 8.74 -6.23 -7.10
C ASN A 27 9.53 -7.54 -7.38
N ILE A 28 9.94 -8.30 -6.35
CA ILE A 28 10.72 -9.54 -6.54
C ILE A 28 9.83 -10.67 -7.09
N THR A 29 8.59 -10.79 -6.57
CA THR A 29 7.62 -11.80 -7.02
C THR A 29 6.22 -11.19 -7.11
N PRO A 30 5.40 -11.57 -8.12
CA PRO A 30 4.02 -11.11 -8.23
C PRO A 30 3.17 -11.42 -6.98
N GLU A 31 3.43 -12.55 -6.33
CA GLU A 31 2.72 -12.98 -5.12
C GLU A 31 2.91 -11.99 -3.97
N LEU A 32 4.14 -11.50 -3.76
CA LEU A 32 4.41 -10.48 -2.75
C LEU A 32 3.71 -9.17 -3.09
N THR A 33 3.74 -8.75 -4.36
CA THR A 33 2.99 -7.57 -4.82
C THR A 33 1.49 -7.70 -4.55
N ILE A 34 0.90 -8.85 -4.84
CA ILE A 34 -0.52 -9.12 -4.62
C ILE A 34 -0.87 -8.94 -3.14
N LEU A 35 -0.03 -9.44 -2.22
CA LEU A 35 -0.22 -9.24 -0.79
C LEU A 35 -0.16 -7.76 -0.41
N HIS A 36 0.84 -7.01 -0.87
CA HIS A 36 0.91 -5.56 -0.62
C HIS A 36 -0.32 -4.80 -1.12
N VAL A 37 -0.81 -5.14 -2.32
CA VAL A 37 -2.02 -4.54 -2.89
C VAL A 37 -3.26 -4.91 -2.08
N ALA A 38 -3.37 -6.15 -1.61
CA ALA A 38 -4.48 -6.58 -0.76
C ALA A 38 -4.51 -5.80 0.56
N PHE A 39 -3.38 -5.69 1.27
CA PHE A 39 -3.29 -4.91 2.50
C PHE A 39 -3.56 -3.41 2.28
N LEU A 40 -3.12 -2.83 1.17
CA LEU A 40 -3.42 -1.44 0.83
C LEU A 40 -4.92 -1.21 0.62
N ARG A 41 -5.58 -2.10 -0.13
CA ARG A 41 -7.02 -2.03 -0.37
C ARG A 41 -7.80 -2.18 0.93
N GLU A 42 -7.39 -3.10 1.79
CA GLU A 42 -8.03 -3.31 3.09
C GLU A 42 -7.85 -2.11 4.02
N HIS A 43 -6.66 -1.51 4.06
CA HIS A 43 -6.44 -0.26 4.79
C HIS A 43 -7.42 0.84 4.34
N ASN A 44 -7.59 1.04 3.03
CA ASN A 44 -8.51 2.04 2.51
C ASN A 44 -9.98 1.72 2.84
N ARG A 45 -10.35 0.43 2.81
CA ARG A 45 -11.69 -0.03 3.21
C ARG A 45 -11.96 0.29 4.68
N LEU A 46 -11.02 -0.02 5.57
CA LEU A 46 -11.10 0.28 7.00
C LEU A 46 -11.13 1.78 7.27
N ALA A 47 -10.25 2.55 6.63
CA ALA A 47 -10.21 4.01 6.75
C ALA A 47 -11.55 4.64 6.34
N GLN A 48 -12.15 4.20 5.22
CA GLN A 48 -13.46 4.68 4.79
C GLN A 48 -14.56 4.38 5.82
N GLN A 49 -14.57 3.17 6.39
CA GLN A 49 -15.53 2.80 7.43
C GLN A 49 -15.32 3.62 8.72
N LEU A 50 -14.08 3.81 9.15
CA LEU A 50 -13.75 4.60 10.33
C LEU A 50 -14.14 6.06 10.17
N SER A 51 -13.92 6.65 8.99
CA SER A 51 -14.34 8.04 8.70
C SER A 51 -15.86 8.23 8.75
N ILE A 52 -16.64 7.21 8.38
CA ILE A 52 -18.11 7.25 8.46
C ILE A 52 -18.57 7.17 9.92
N VAL A 53 -17.99 6.26 10.71
CA VAL A 53 -18.39 6.03 12.11
C VAL A 53 -17.84 7.12 13.05
N HIS A 54 -16.70 7.73 12.73
CA HIS A 54 -16.03 8.74 13.53
C HIS A 54 -15.79 10.05 12.74
N PRO A 55 -16.85 10.83 12.46
CA PRO A 55 -16.76 12.01 11.59
C PRO A 55 -15.91 13.18 12.15
N LEU A 56 -15.56 13.14 13.45
CA LEU A 56 -14.70 14.15 14.09
C LEU A 56 -13.22 13.79 14.05
N TRP A 57 -12.87 12.59 13.58
CA TRP A 57 -11.46 12.23 13.47
C TRP A 57 -10.82 12.95 12.30
N ASN A 58 -9.57 13.39 12.49
CA ASN A 58 -8.75 13.89 11.41
C ASN A 58 -8.12 12.73 10.63
N ASP A 59 -7.57 13.05 9.46
CA ASP A 59 -6.94 12.09 8.55
C ASP A 59 -5.87 11.24 9.24
N GLU A 60 -4.97 11.87 10.01
CA GLU A 60 -3.90 11.17 10.74
C GLU A 60 -4.47 10.11 11.71
N LYS A 61 -5.52 10.45 12.46
CA LYS A 61 -6.13 9.49 13.38
C LYS A 61 -6.80 8.33 12.65
N VAL A 62 -7.52 8.61 11.57
CA VAL A 62 -8.12 7.56 10.73
C VAL A 62 -7.04 6.64 10.17
N PHE A 63 -5.94 7.20 9.66
CA PHE A 63 -4.81 6.45 9.12
C PHE A 63 -4.20 5.52 10.18
N GLN A 64 -3.87 6.03 11.37
CA GLN A 64 -3.23 5.22 12.41
C GLN A 64 -4.14 4.10 12.93
N GLU A 65 -5.43 4.36 13.10
CA GLU A 65 -6.37 3.33 13.56
C GLU A 65 -6.64 2.28 12.46
N ALA A 66 -6.82 2.68 11.20
CA ALA A 66 -6.93 1.76 10.07
C ALA A 66 -5.68 0.88 9.95
N ARG A 67 -4.48 1.46 10.11
CA ARG A 67 -3.21 0.73 10.14
C ARG A 67 -3.15 -0.25 11.30
N ARG A 68 -3.57 0.17 12.50
CA ARG A 68 -3.57 -0.68 13.69
C ARG A 68 -4.43 -1.92 13.51
N ILE A 69 -5.62 -1.77 12.92
CA ILE A 69 -6.53 -2.89 12.65
C ILE A 69 -5.99 -3.80 11.55
N ASN A 70 -5.44 -3.24 10.48
CA ASN A 70 -4.96 -4.00 9.32
C ASN A 70 -3.69 -4.84 9.59
N ILE A 71 -2.92 -4.50 10.62
CA ILE A 71 -1.69 -5.20 11.03
C ILE A 71 -1.95 -6.22 12.16
N ALA A 72 -3.00 -5.99 12.96
CA ALA A 72 -3.30 -6.77 14.17
C ALA A 72 -3.90 -8.15 13.89
#